data_AF-X1UM59-F1
#
_entry.id   AF-X1UM59-F1
#
_cell.length_a   1.000
_cell.length_b   1.000
_cell.length_c   1.000
_cell.angle_alpha   90.00
_cell.angle_beta   90.00
_cell.angle_gamma   90.00
#
_symmetry.space_group_name_H-M   'P 1'
#
loop_
_entity.id
_entity.type
_entity.pdbx_description
1 polymer ?
#
loop_
_entity_poly.entity_id
_entity_poly.type
_entity_poly.pdbx_seq_one_letter_code
_entity_poly.pdbx_strand_id
1 'polypeptide(L)'
;MPPDAGNTPRTAGRPPADMWALAQENADVLRISTLFTAQQVPRYLSDDEGIERAIGWCKAHGITRVYLESFRTRAVPPRAVLMRARDRFRAAGLLVSG
;
A
#
# COMPACT_ATOMS: atom_id res chain seq x y z
N MET A 1 47.35 21.83 2.71
CA MET A 1 46.37 20.77 3.00
C MET A 1 45.13 21.45 3.58
N PRO A 2 43.99 21.49 2.88
CA PRO A 2 42.76 21.99 3.51
C PRO A 2 42.27 20.99 4.58
N PRO A 3 41.63 21.46 5.65
CA PRO A 3 41.07 20.58 6.69
C PRO A 3 39.86 19.81 6.16
N ASP A 4 39.80 18.55 6.59
CA ASP A 4 38.79 17.54 6.26
C ASP A 4 37.37 18.05 6.59
N ALA A 5 36.53 18.15 5.56
CA ALA A 5 35.16 18.62 5.70
C ALA A 5 34.30 17.54 6.38
N GLY A 6 34.02 17.75 7.66
CA GLY A 6 32.73 17.44 8.28
C GLY A 6 32.21 16.01 8.11
N ASN A 7 32.67 15.11 8.98
CA ASN A 7 31.88 13.94 9.32
C ASN A 7 30.70 14.39 10.21
N THR A 8 29.64 14.93 9.59
CA THR A 8 28.35 15.13 10.25
C THR A 8 27.91 13.80 10.85
N PRO A 9 27.54 13.74 12.14
CA PRO A 9 27.04 12.50 12.72
C PRO A 9 25.82 12.05 11.92
N ARG A 10 25.96 10.88 11.27
CA ARG A 10 24.82 10.14 10.73
C ARG A 10 23.82 10.02 11.87
N THR A 11 22.68 10.68 11.75
CA THR A 11 21.62 10.63 12.76
C THR A 11 21.43 9.16 13.10
N ALA A 12 21.64 8.78 14.37
CA ALA A 12 21.41 7.41 14.81
C ALA A 12 19.99 7.04 14.36
N GLY A 13 19.90 6.11 13.42
CA GLY A 13 18.66 5.83 12.71
C GLY A 13 17.55 5.59 13.72
N ARG A 14 16.43 6.31 13.57
CA ARG A 14 15.18 6.00 14.28
C ARG A 14 14.98 4.47 14.15
N PRO A 15 14.68 3.73 15.24
CA PRO A 15 14.35 2.30 15.13
C PRO A 15 13.35 2.14 13.99
N PRO A 16 13.47 1.09 13.14
CA PRO A 16 12.72 1.01 11.89
C PRO A 16 11.27 1.35 12.19
N ALA A 17 10.86 2.53 11.76
CA ALA A 17 9.56 3.04 12.10
C ALA A 17 8.55 2.03 11.57
N ASP A 18 7.48 1.77 12.32
CA ASP A 18 6.34 1.09 11.74
C ASP A 18 5.98 1.86 10.46
N MET A 19 6.28 1.25 9.30
CA MET A 19 6.17 1.90 8.00
C MET A 19 4.74 2.37 7.77
N TRP A 20 3.77 1.66 8.35
CA TRP A 20 2.38 2.04 8.35
C TRP A 20 2.14 3.32 9.16
N ALA A 21 2.63 3.39 10.40
CA ALA A 21 2.49 4.58 11.25
C ALA A 21 3.13 5.81 10.60
N LEU A 22 4.38 5.68 10.11
CA LEU A 22 5.09 6.77 9.45
C LEU A 22 4.35 7.27 8.19
N ALA A 23 3.84 6.35 7.38
CA ALA A 23 3.09 6.70 6.18
C ALA A 23 1.74 7.37 6.50
N GLN A 24 1.08 6.97 7.58
CA GLN A 24 -0.15 7.60 8.05
C GLN A 24 0.09 8.99 8.62
N GLU A 25 1.14 9.19 9.43
CA GLU A 25 1.52 10.48 10.02
C GLU A 25 1.81 11.55 8.95
N ASN A 26 2.30 11.15 7.77
CA ASN A 26 2.72 12.07 6.70
C ASN A 26 1.81 11.99 5.47
N ALA A 27 0.61 11.40 5.60
CA ALA A 27 -0.26 11.11 4.45
C ALA A 27 -0.84 12.38 3.77
N ASP A 28 -0.78 13.52 4.45
CA ASP A 28 -1.10 14.85 3.93
C ASP A 28 0.01 15.42 3.04
N VAL A 29 1.28 15.10 3.33
CA VAL A 29 2.45 15.49 2.54
C VAL A 29 2.68 14.53 1.36
N LEU A 30 2.71 13.22 1.63
CA LEU A 30 2.94 12.19 0.62
C LEU A 30 2.05 10.97 0.88
N ARG A 31 1.27 10.59 -0.14
CA ARG A 31 0.45 9.37 -0.12
C ARG A 31 0.93 8.37 -1.15
N ILE A 32 1.49 7.27 -0.66
CA ILE A 32 1.91 6.15 -1.51
C ILE A 32 0.69 5.29 -1.83
N SER A 33 0.50 5.00 -3.12
CA SER A 33 -0.62 4.22 -3.63
C SER A 33 -0.14 3.02 -4.44
N THR A 34 -0.95 1.97 -4.51
CA THR A 34 -0.76 0.84 -5.44
C THR A 34 -2.00 0.58 -6.27
N LEU A 35 -1.85 -0.16 -7.37
CA LEU A 35 -2.93 -0.59 -8.26
C LEU A 35 -2.96 -2.11 -8.34
N PHE A 36 -4.11 -2.71 -8.02
CA PHE A 36 -4.42 -4.08 -8.44
C PHE A 36 -5.13 -4.03 -9.77
N THR A 37 -4.44 -4.47 -10.82
CA THR A 37 -5.00 -4.55 -12.18
C THR A 37 -6.16 -5.55 -12.26
N ALA A 38 -6.99 -5.43 -13.30
CA ALA A 38 -8.14 -6.32 -13.51
C ALA A 38 -7.74 -7.80 -13.58
N GLN A 39 -6.52 -8.10 -14.05
CA GLN A 39 -5.97 -9.46 -14.04
C GLN A 39 -5.50 -9.90 -12.65
N GLN A 40 -5.00 -8.97 -11.84
CA GLN A 40 -4.48 -9.25 -10.49
C GLN A 40 -5.58 -9.38 -9.44
N VAL A 41 -6.72 -8.70 -9.60
CA VAL A 41 -7.86 -8.80 -8.68
C VAL A 41 -8.28 -10.26 -8.44
N PRO A 42 -8.64 -11.07 -9.45
CA PRO A 42 -8.99 -12.47 -9.21
C PRO A 42 -7.76 -13.34 -8.85
N ARG A 43 -6.54 -12.89 -9.14
CA ARG A 43 -5.32 -13.65 -8.80
C ARG A 43 -4.96 -13.54 -7.32
N TYR A 44 -5.15 -12.36 -6.71
CA TYR A 44 -4.68 -12.07 -5.36
C TYR A 44 -5.80 -11.83 -4.35
N LEU A 45 -7.01 -11.48 -4.81
CA LEU A 45 -8.10 -11.00 -3.94
C LEU A 45 -9.35 -11.90 -3.99
N SER A 46 -9.22 -13.11 -4.54
CA SER A 46 -10.34 -14.05 -4.72
C SER A 46 -10.89 -14.64 -3.43
N ASP A 47 -10.13 -14.61 -2.33
CA ASP A 47 -10.51 -15.10 -1.02
C ASP A 47 -9.99 -14.18 0.10
N ASP A 48 -10.45 -14.42 1.33
CA ASP A 48 -10.11 -13.58 2.48
C ASP A 48 -8.64 -13.65 2.86
N GLU A 49 -8.00 -14.81 2.70
CA GLU A 49 -6.58 -14.99 3.03
C GLU A 49 -5.69 -14.19 2.09
N GLY A 50 -6.00 -14.19 0.78
CA GLY A 50 -5.32 -13.38 -0.23
C GLY A 50 -5.47 -11.89 0.03
N ILE A 51 -6.67 -11.46 0.43
CA ILE A 51 -6.91 -10.06 0.82
C ILE A 51 -6.10 -9.68 2.06
N GLU A 52 -6.04 -10.53 3.09
CA GLU A 52 -5.24 -10.26 4.30
C GLU A 52 -3.74 -10.19 3.99
N ARG A 53 -3.22 -11.09 3.13
CA ARG A 53 -1.83 -10.99 2.65
C ARG A 53 -1.58 -9.68 1.91
N ALA A 54 -2.50 -9.25 1.06
CA ALA A 54 -2.39 -7.98 0.33
C ALA A 54 -2.43 -6.77 1.28
N ILE A 55 -3.29 -6.78 2.30
CA ILE A 55 -3.34 -5.75 3.35
C ILE A 55 -2.01 -5.70 4.12
N GLY A 56 -1.50 -6.86 4.56
CA GLY A 56 -0.24 -6.95 5.29
C GLY A 56 0.93 -6.41 4.46
N TRP A 57 0.99 -6.76 3.18
CA TRP A 57 1.98 -6.22 2.24
C TRP A 57 1.86 -4.69 2.11
N CYS A 58 0.64 -4.16 1.95
CA CYS A 58 0.46 -2.70 1.88
C CYS A 58 0.97 -1.99 3.13
N LYS A 59 0.65 -2.51 4.33
CA LYS A 59 1.10 -1.92 5.60
C LYS A 59 2.62 -1.98 5.77
N ALA A 60 3.22 -3.13 5.48
CA ALA A 60 4.67 -3.32 5.58
C ALA A 60 5.45 -2.36 4.65
N HIS A 61 4.85 -1.93 3.54
CA HIS A 61 5.46 -1.02 2.57
C HIS A 61 4.97 0.43 2.67
N GLY A 62 4.18 0.80 3.69
CA GLY A 62 3.69 2.17 3.88
C GLY A 62 2.68 2.64 2.82
N ILE A 63 1.97 1.71 2.18
CA ILE A 63 0.95 2.01 1.18
C ILE A 63 -0.38 2.28 1.89
N THR A 64 -0.87 3.51 1.79
CA THR A 64 -2.10 3.96 2.48
C THR A 64 -3.30 4.12 1.53
N ARG A 65 -3.10 3.90 0.23
CA ARG A 65 -4.18 3.90 -0.78
C ARG A 65 -4.04 2.78 -1.80
N VAL A 66 -5.17 2.17 -2.14
CA VAL A 66 -5.29 1.11 -3.13
C VAL A 66 -6.26 1.53 -4.23
N TYR A 67 -5.88 1.29 -5.47
CA TYR A 67 -6.77 1.33 -6.62
C TYR A 67 -7.13 -0.09 -7.05
N LEU A 68 -8.41 -0.36 -7.24
CA LEU A 68 -8.91 -1.63 -7.77
C LEU A 68 -9.40 -1.39 -9.20
N GLU A 69 -8.77 -2.02 -10.18
CA GLU A 69 -9.16 -1.87 -11.57
C GLU A 69 -10.34 -2.81 -11.89
N SER A 70 -11.49 -2.21 -12.25
CA SER A 70 -12.72 -2.94 -12.58
C SER A 70 -12.79 -3.40 -14.04
N PHE A 71 -11.92 -2.87 -14.91
CA PHE A 71 -11.85 -3.23 -16.33
C PHE A 71 -10.47 -2.93 -16.92
N ARG A 72 -9.93 -3.89 -17.68
CA ARG A 72 -8.78 -3.65 -18.57
C ARG A 72 -8.82 -4.54 -19.80
N THR A 73 -8.98 -3.94 -20.97
CA THR A 73 -9.04 -4.62 -22.28
C THR A 73 -10.13 -5.71 -22.33
N ARG A 74 -9.82 -6.95 -21.95
CA ARG A 74 -10.76 -8.10 -21.90
C ARG A 74 -10.90 -8.70 -20.50
N ALA A 75 -10.28 -8.11 -19.49
CA ALA A 75 -10.35 -8.56 -18.11
C ALA A 75 -11.39 -7.72 -17.34
N VAL A 76 -12.40 -8.40 -16.79
CA VAL A 76 -13.43 -7.83 -15.92
C VAL A 76 -13.54 -8.72 -14.68
N PRO A 77 -12.99 -8.31 -13.53
CA PRO A 77 -13.09 -9.10 -12.32
C PRO A 77 -14.56 -9.25 -11.90
N PRO A 78 -14.95 -10.35 -11.23
CA PRO A 78 -16.28 -10.48 -10.68
C PRO A 78 -16.58 -9.34 -9.70
N ARG A 79 -17.74 -8.69 -9.84
CA ARG A 79 -18.15 -7.57 -8.98
C ARG A 79 -18.09 -7.92 -7.48
N ALA A 80 -18.46 -9.14 -7.12
CA ALA A 80 -18.41 -9.62 -5.74
C ALA A 80 -16.98 -9.62 -5.17
N VAL A 81 -15.98 -9.98 -5.99
CA VAL A 81 -14.56 -9.95 -5.59
C VAL A 81 -14.10 -8.52 -5.35
N LEU A 82 -14.43 -7.59 -6.27
CA LEU A 82 -14.10 -6.16 -6.12
C LEU A 82 -14.74 -5.56 -4.87
N MET A 83 -16.01 -5.83 -4.62
CA MET A 83 -16.73 -5.30 -3.45
C MET A 83 -16.15 -5.84 -2.14
N ARG A 84 -15.91 -7.16 -2.04
CA ARG A 84 -15.30 -7.75 -0.86
C ARG A 84 -13.91 -7.17 -0.61
N ALA A 85 -13.06 -7.11 -1.63
CA ALA A 85 -11.73 -6.53 -1.49
C ALA A 85 -11.79 -5.07 -1.03
N ARG A 86 -12.64 -4.25 -1.66
CA ARG A 86 -12.86 -2.84 -1.28
C ARG A 86 -13.21 -2.71 0.20
N ASP A 87 -14.18 -3.49 0.66
CA ASP A 87 -14.70 -3.37 2.02
C ASP A 87 -13.65 -3.81 3.05
N ARG A 88 -12.89 -4.87 2.75
CA ARG A 88 -11.80 -5.35 3.62
C ARG A 88 -10.61 -4.38 3.67
N PHE A 89 -10.20 -3.80 2.54
CA PHE A 89 -9.16 -2.76 2.53
C PHE A 89 -9.58 -1.52 3.31
N ARG A 90 -10.83 -1.07 3.16
CA ARG A 90 -11.38 0.07 3.92
C ARG A 90 -11.43 -0.23 5.42
N ALA A 91 -11.90 -1.41 5.81
CA ALA A 91 -11.91 -1.84 7.20
C ALA A 91 -10.50 -1.90 7.81
N ALA A 92 -9.47 -2.17 7.01
CA ALA A 92 -8.08 -2.16 7.43
C ALA A 92 -7.44 -0.76 7.52
N GLY A 93 -8.18 0.30 7.18
CA GLY A 93 -7.74 1.69 7.24
C GLY A 93 -7.14 2.23 5.94
N LEU A 94 -7.20 1.49 4.83
CA LEU A 94 -6.72 1.97 3.53
C LEU A 94 -7.79 2.78 2.79
N LEU A 95 -7.37 3.82 2.09
CA LEU A 95 -8.22 4.49 1.11
C LEU A 95 -8.35 3.61 -0.14
N VAL A 96 -9.57 3.48 -0.68
CA VAL A 96 -9.83 2.63 -1.84
C VAL A 96 -10.61 3.38 -2.91
N SER A 97 -10.20 3.25 -4.17
CA SER A 97 -10.86 3.83 -5.35
C SER A 97 -10.81 2.89 -6.55
N GLY A 98 -11.67 3.13 -7.55
CA GLY A 98 -11.78 2.29 -8.76
C GLY A 98 -12.90 1.25 -8.68
#